data_AF-A0A0S2MRB4-F1
#
_entry.id   AF-A0A0S2MRB4-F1
#
_cell.length_a   1.000
_cell.length_b   1.000
_cell.length_c   1.000
_cell.angle_alpha   90.00
_cell.angle_beta   90.00
_cell.angle_gamma   90.00
#
_symmetry.space_group_name_H-M   'P 1'
#
loop_
_entity.id
_entity.type
_entity.pdbx_description
1 polymer ?
#
loop_
_entity_poly.entity_id
_entity_poly.type
_entity_poly.pdbx_seq_one_letter_code
_entity_poly.pdbx_strand_id
1 'polypeptide(L)' 'MYLMFILFFSMMFFSGMFVFCLKRKHLLLMLLSLEYMILSLYMLMFINMSMYDYELSILVSLIRTHGNDLFFSMNILC' A
#
# COMPACT_ATOMS: atom_id res chain seq x y z
N MET A 1 3.98 -14.89 12.39
CA MET A 1 4.36 -14.72 10.97
C MET A 1 4.28 -13.26 10.55
N TYR A 2 3.10 -12.62 10.58
CA TYR A 2 2.94 -11.19 10.28
C TYR A 2 3.84 -10.25 11.10
N LEU A 3 4.01 -10.51 12.40
CA LEU A 3 4.92 -9.72 13.25
C LEU A 3 6.38 -9.78 12.76
N MET A 4 6.82 -10.92 12.23
CA MET A 4 8.18 -11.06 11.66
C MET A 4 8.30 -10.28 10.35
N PHE A 5 7.24 -10.22 9.53
CA PHE A 5 7.22 -9.38 8.34
C PHE A 5 7.21 -7.89 8.67
N ILE A 6 6.42 -7.45 9.65
CA ILE A 6 6.38 -6.04 10.10
C ILE A 6 7.77 -5.61 10.58
N LEU A 7 8.45 -6.44 11.38
CA LEU A 7 9.82 -6.17 11.84
C LEU A 7 10.81 -6.11 10.67
N PHE A 8 10.69 -6.99 9.67
CA PHE A 8 11.57 -6.96 8.51
C PHE A 8 11.39 -5.69 7.67
N PHE A 9 10.15 -5.29 7.39
CA PHE A 9 9.86 -4.08 6.61
C PHE A 9 10.19 -2.79 7.37
N SER A 10 10.05 -2.76 8.70
CA SER A 10 10.47 -1.59 9.49
C SER A 10 11.99 -1.40 9.46
N MET A 11 12.79 -2.47 9.52
CA MET A 11 14.25 -2.40 9.39
C MET A 11 14.68 -1.87 8.02
N MET A 12 13.97 -2.25 6.95
CA MET A 12 14.19 -1.70 5.61
C MET A 12 13.96 -0.18 5.57
N PHE A 13 12.89 0.32 6.19
CA PHE A 13 12.61 1.76 6.23
C PHE A 13 13.73 2.55 6.95
N PHE A 14 14.21 2.07 8.10
CA PHE A 14 15.32 2.72 8.82
C PHE A 14 16.61 2.74 8.02
N SER A 15 16.92 1.66 7.30
CA SER A 15 18.11 1.61 6.43
C SER A 15 18.04 2.65 5.30
N GLY A 16 16.85 2.88 4.72
CA GLY A 16 16.61 3.89 3.70
C GLY A 16 16.85 5.32 4.22
N MET A 17 16.34 5.62 5.42
CA MET A 17 16.56 6.92 6.07
C MET A 17 18.04 7.18 6.36
N PHE A 18 18.79 6.16 6.78
CA PHE A 18 20.23 6.29 7.04
C PHE A 18 21.01 6.62 5.76
N VAL A 19 20.67 5.98 4.65
CA VAL A 19 21.30 6.24 3.33
C VAL A 19 20.96 7.64 2.82
N PHE A 20 19.73 8.11 3.01
CA PHE A 20 19.30 9.46 2.65
C PHE A 20 20.12 10.54 3.38
N CYS A 21 20.39 10.35 4.67
CA CYS A 21 21.22 11.27 5.46
C CYS A 21 22.69 11.31 5.01
N LEU A 22 23.25 10.19 4.53
CA LEU A 22 24.68 10.08 4.22
C LEU A 22 25.08 10.56 2.81
N LYS A 23 24.19 10.49 1.81
CA LYS A 23 24.55 10.70 0.40
C LYS A 23 24.11 12.07 -0.14
N ARG A 24 24.64 13.16 0.42
CA ARG A 24 24.24 14.54 0.06
C ARG A 24 24.74 15.10 -1.29
N LYS A 25 25.49 14.34 -2.09
CA LYS A 25 26.15 14.86 -3.33
C LYS A 25 25.62 14.30 -4.65
N HIS A 26 25.08 13.09 -4.66
CA HIS A 26 24.60 12.45 -5.88
C HIS A 26 23.07 12.37 -5.85
N LEU A 27 22.43 13.29 -6.59
CA LEU A 27 20.98 13.45 -6.63
C LEU A 27 20.25 12.15 -7.01
N LEU A 28 20.80 11.37 -7.96
CA LEU A 28 20.21 10.12 -8.42
C LEU A 28 20.14 9.06 -7.31
N LEU A 29 21.17 8.99 -6.45
CA LEU A 29 21.20 8.07 -5.30
C LEU A 29 20.22 8.51 -4.21
N MET A 30 19.97 9.82 -4.06
CA MET A 30 18.94 10.31 -3.14
C MET A 30 17.54 9.96 -3.63
N LEU A 31 17.26 10.11 -4.94
CA LEU A 31 15.98 9.72 -5.54
C LEU A 31 15.70 8.23 -5.37
N LEU A 32 16.70 7.39 -5.63
CA LEU A 32 16.57 5.94 -5.45
C LEU A 32 16.34 5.55 -3.98
N SER A 33 16.95 6.27 -3.03
CA SER A 33 16.67 6.06 -1.60
C SER A 33 15.24 6.47 -1.20
N LEU A 34 14.67 7.50 -1.84
CA LEU A 34 13.29 7.93 -1.65
C LEU A 34 12.30 6.90 -2.21
N GLU A 35 12.54 6.40 -3.41
CA GLU A 35 11.72 5.32 -4.00
C GLU A 35 11.73 4.07 -3.12
N TYR A 36 12.89 3.68 -2.59
CA TYR A 36 13.01 2.56 -1.66
C TYR A 36 12.22 2.78 -0.35
N MET A 37 12.27 3.99 0.24
CA MET A 37 11.47 4.31 1.42
C MET A 37 9.97 4.22 1.13
N ILE A 38 9.50 4.74 0.00
CA ILE A 38 8.09 4.67 -0.42
C ILE A 38 7.65 3.22 -0.61
N LEU A 39 8.48 2.39 -1.25
CA LEU A 39 8.22 0.95 -1.43
C LEU A 39 8.06 0.22 -0.10
N SER A 40 8.94 0.49 0.88
CA SER A 40 8.84 -0.13 2.21
C SER A 40 7.57 0.29 2.96
N LEU A 41 7.13 1.55 2.82
CA LEU A 41 5.88 2.04 3.41
C LEU A 41 4.64 1.44 2.74
N TYR A 42 4.67 1.28 1.42
CA TYR A 42 3.58 0.65 0.67
C TYR A 42 3.36 -0.80 1.11
N MET A 43 4.45 -1.57 1.27
CA MET A 43 4.37 -2.95 1.74
C MET A 43 3.86 -3.05 3.19
N LEU A 44 4.22 -2.09 4.05
CA LEU A 44 3.70 -2.03 5.42
C LEU A 44 2.20 -1.75 5.45
N MET A 45 1.72 -0.82 4.62
CA MET A 45 0.28 -0.52 4.45
C MET A 45 -0.50 -1.74 3.96
N PHE A 46 0.04 -2.47 2.98
CA PHE A 46 -0.57 -3.69 2.46
C PHE A 46 -0.71 -4.77 3.56
N ILE A 47 0.36 -5.01 4.32
CA ILE A 47 0.32 -5.97 5.43
C ILE A 47 -0.70 -5.55 6.49
N ASN A 48 -0.80 -4.26 6.81
CA ASN A 48 -1.79 -3.79 7.77
C ASN A 48 -3.22 -4.02 7.26
N MET A 49 -3.50 -3.77 5.97
CA MET A 49 -4.82 -4.05 5.38
C MET A 49 -5.16 -5.54 5.41
N SER A 50 -4.17 -6.41 5.18
CA SER A 50 -4.36 -7.87 5.26
C SER A 50 -4.68 -8.38 6.68
N MET A 51 -4.22 -7.68 7.72
CA MET A 51 -4.43 -8.08 9.12
C MET A 51 -5.85 -7.80 9.64
N TYR A 52 -6.54 -6.85 9.01
CA TYR A 52 -7.90 -6.45 9.40
C TYR A 52 -8.97 -6.99 8.45
N ASP A 53 -8.62 -7.93 7.55
CA ASP A 53 -9.52 -8.50 6.52
C ASP A 53 -10.22 -7.44 5.63
N TYR A 54 -9.69 -6.20 5.58
CA TYR A 54 -10.33 -5.10 4.84
C TYR A 54 -10.13 -5.20 3.32
N GLU A 55 -9.19 -6.02 2.83
CA GLU A 55 -8.99 -6.19 1.39
C GLU A 55 -10.23 -6.72 0.69
N LEU A 56 -10.87 -7.75 1.26
CA LEU A 56 -12.08 -8.35 0.72
C LEU A 56 -13.29 -7.43 0.90
N SER A 57 -13.40 -6.70 2.02
CA SER A 57 -14.54 -5.81 2.26
C SER A 57 -14.51 -4.54 1.40
N ILE A 58 -13.33 -3.98 1.10
CA ILE A 58 -13.17 -2.88 0.14
C ILE A 58 -13.51 -3.37 -1.27
N LEU A 59 -13.06 -4.56 -1.67
CA LEU A 59 -13.36 -5.12 -2.99
C LEU A 59 -14.85 -5.46 -3.15
N VAL A 60 -15.47 -6.04 -2.12
CA VAL A 60 -16.91 -6.34 -2.11
C VAL A 60 -17.76 -5.06 -2.07
N SER A 61 -17.34 -4.01 -1.36
CA SER A 61 -18.07 -2.73 -1.38
C SER A 61 -17.99 -2.04 -2.75
N LEU A 62 -16.85 -2.10 -3.44
CA LEU A 62 -16.71 -1.59 -4.82
C LEU A 62 -17.58 -2.36 -5.82
N ILE A 63 -17.70 -3.69 -5.67
CA ILE A 63 -18.58 -4.51 -6.52
C ILE A 63 -20.06 -4.23 -6.22
N ARG A 64 -20.43 -4.02 -4.95
CA ARG A 64 -21.82 -3.70 -4.57
C ARG A 64 -22.25 -2.31 -5.02
N THR A 65 -21.38 -1.30 -4.99
CA THR A 65 -21.75 0.05 -5.46
C THR A 65 -21.91 0.07 -6.97
N HIS A 66 -20.95 -0.44 -7.75
CA HIS A 66 -21.05 -0.41 -9.21
C HIS A 66 -21.98 -1.46 -9.83
N GLY A 67 -22.19 -2.62 -9.18
CA GLY A 67 -23.10 -3.66 -9.67
C GLY A 67 -24.58 -3.36 -9.44
N ASN A 68 -24.92 -2.63 -8.37
CA ASN A 68 -26.30 -2.29 -8.04
C ASN A 68 -26.87 -1.19 -8.95
N ASP A 69 -26.03 -0.26 -9.42
CA ASP A 69 -26.42 0.79 -10.37
C ASP A 69 -26.89 0.21 -11.71
N LEU A 70 -26.27 -0.89 -12.18
CA LEU A 70 -26.65 -1.60 -13.40
C LEU A 70 -27.95 -2.40 -13.24
N PHE A 71 -28.22 -2.99 -12.07
CA PHE A 71 -29.47 -3.71 -11.81
C PHE A 71 -30.66 -2.75 -11.63
N PHE A 72 -30.44 -1.59 -11.00
CA PHE A 72 -31.48 -0.57 -10.81
C PHE A 72 -31.79 0.20 -12.10
N SER A 73 -30.78 0.47 -12.95
CA SER A 73 -31.02 1.07 -14.28
C SER A 73 -31.79 0.15 -15.22
N MET A 74 -31.50 -1.16 -15.22
CA MET A 74 -32.29 -2.13 -16.01
C MET A 74 -33.74 -2.27 -15.53
N ASN A 75 -34.02 -1.99 -14.25
CA ASN A 75 -35.37 -2.04 -13.68
C ASN A 75 -36.12 -0.69 -13.71
N ILE A 76 -35.48 0.38 -14.21
CA ILE A 76 -36.09 1.68 -14.51
C ILE A 76 -36.37 1.84 -16.01
N LEU A 77 -35.59 1.15 -16.84
CA LEU A 77 -35.75 1.11 -18.30
C LEU A 77 -36.75 0.04 -18.78
N CYS A 78 -37.06 -0.97 -17.96
CA CYS A 78 -38.26 -1.82 -18.10
C CYS A 78 -39.36 -1.33 -17.17
#